data_AF-A0A818RSQ1-F1
#
_entry.id   AF-A0A818RSQ1-F1
#
_cell.length_a   1.000
_cell.length_b   1.000
_cell.length_c   1.000
_cell.angle_alpha   90.00
_cell.angle_beta   90.00
_cell.angle_gamma   90.00
#
_symmetry.space_group_name_H-M   'P 1'
#
loop_
_entity.id
_entity.type
_entity.pdbx_description
1 polymer ?
#
loop_
_entity_poly.entity_id
_entity_poly.type
_entity_poly.pdbx_seq_one_letter_code
_entity_poly.pdbx_strand_id
1 'polypeptide(L)'
;MIATDNFIRTYKDPSLSISSLIDKNRIEKINRNKAILLSIIKIIITCARQNIPIRGHSDESISEIRSNVDDINCPAGSNFIALLKQRIDAGDEILRDHIQYGPKNALYTSSQVQNEIIDCIHKYMLNDILHRIENCLFSIIVDETTDASTVEQVSFSIRYYDNKTNDIREDFLAFIETVSCTGESISNIILDYLRAYNLPFDNCIGQAYDGASNMAGIYRGCQALIKQKCPDADYYHCSNHCLNLALIDSCGIAHIRNMMGTIKEVINFFSDSPKRMQALRSEINDYQGEYVSLTNKKRLISLCDTRWVDRSTSIETFLELYIPIINTLDKFRHGKLKDPTAEQLFHAINNFQHIISTCISCFLLSDIVPISRLLQTETLDFSSANQHVEELLHKFEQRKLQAQDYFDNVIYSHAGELCKELFVTPTIPRHAVLSYRKQNTPVPNPEIFYCDRVYLPFLDELINNISGRLSSLKCERIILLSKLRPELILRENSFELSKSLSKQFADRLPSPLQLNSELERWQKKCNDLLKMNEEWKKKWINELIKEADHVLFPNVRFLLIFLATLPVSTASAERSFSKLSSIKTYHRSTMKQNRLNGLAMAYIHKDINIDADEILKIYCQKYNRRLDFGM
;
A
#
# COMPACT_ATOMS: atom_id res chain seq x y z
N MET A 1 9.52 -69.79 35.80
CA MET A 1 9.45 -69.90 34.34
C MET A 1 9.19 -68.55 33.67
N ILE A 2 8.09 -67.84 33.98
CA ILE A 2 7.72 -66.58 33.28
C ILE A 2 8.84 -65.51 33.29
N ALA A 3 9.55 -65.32 34.39
CA ALA A 3 10.65 -64.33 34.47
C ALA A 3 11.87 -64.72 33.61
N THR A 4 12.15 -66.01 33.50
CA THR A 4 13.30 -66.55 32.75
C THR A 4 13.02 -66.50 31.25
N ASP A 5 11.78 -66.81 30.83
CA ASP A 5 11.35 -66.74 29.44
C ASP A 5 11.31 -65.29 28.92
N ASN A 6 10.86 -64.35 29.76
CA ASN A 6 10.93 -62.92 29.45
C ASN A 6 12.37 -62.45 29.32
N PHE A 7 13.27 -62.81 30.23
CA PHE A 7 14.69 -62.43 30.13
C PHE A 7 15.34 -62.95 28.84
N ILE A 8 15.10 -64.21 28.46
CA ILE A 8 15.65 -64.78 27.21
C ILE A 8 15.05 -64.08 25.97
N ARG A 9 13.77 -63.72 26.00
CA ARG A 9 13.13 -62.93 24.91
C ARG A 9 13.75 -61.54 24.78
N THR A 10 13.90 -60.81 25.89
CA THR A 10 14.47 -59.46 25.90
C THR A 10 15.96 -59.45 25.57
N TYR A 11 16.70 -60.51 25.90
CA TYR A 11 18.11 -60.67 25.53
C TYR A 11 18.29 -60.93 24.02
N LYS A 12 17.37 -61.68 23.41
CA LYS A 12 17.38 -61.95 21.96
C LYS A 12 16.85 -60.79 21.12
N ASP A 13 15.93 -60.00 21.67
CA ASP A 13 15.39 -58.79 21.06
C ASP A 13 15.34 -57.65 22.09
N PRO A 14 16.38 -56.80 22.14
CA PRO A 14 16.47 -55.68 23.07
C PRO A 14 15.31 -54.67 22.95
N SER A 15 14.59 -54.66 21.82
CA SER A 15 13.44 -53.77 21.61
C SER A 15 12.22 -54.12 22.47
N LEU A 16 12.15 -55.37 22.97
CA LEU A 16 11.13 -55.85 23.91
C LEU A 16 11.47 -55.50 25.37
N SER A 17 12.57 -54.79 25.62
CA SER A 17 12.91 -54.35 26.97
C SER A 17 11.90 -53.34 27.49
N ILE A 18 11.66 -53.36 28.81
CA ILE A 18 10.74 -52.41 29.46
C ILE A 18 11.20 -50.96 29.18
N SER A 19 12.50 -50.70 29.20
CA SER A 19 13.07 -49.40 28.83
C SER A 19 12.73 -49.01 27.40
N SER A 20 12.97 -49.89 26.41
CA SER A 20 12.70 -49.60 25.00
C SER A 20 11.21 -49.42 24.71
N LEU A 21 10.34 -50.19 25.37
CA LEU A 21 8.89 -50.07 25.24
C LEU A 21 8.35 -48.77 25.87
N ILE A 22 8.90 -48.36 27.02
CA ILE A 22 8.56 -47.07 27.64
C ILE A 22 9.00 -45.91 26.74
N ASP A 23 10.22 -45.96 26.19
CA ASP A 23 10.73 -44.94 25.27
C ASP A 23 9.88 -44.86 24.00
N LYS A 24 9.51 -46.00 23.41
CA LYS A 24 8.64 -46.06 22.24
C LYS A 24 7.25 -45.45 22.53
N ASN A 25 6.62 -45.84 23.63
CA ASN A 25 5.32 -45.29 24.04
C ASN A 25 5.40 -43.79 24.31
N ARG A 26 6.50 -43.30 24.88
CA ARG A 26 6.73 -41.88 25.10
C ARG A 26 6.86 -41.13 23.77
N ILE A 27 7.63 -41.65 22.81
CA ILE A 27 7.79 -41.08 21.47
C ILE A 27 6.45 -41.01 20.74
N GLU A 28 5.65 -42.08 20.76
CA GLU A 28 4.32 -42.09 20.16
C GLU A 28 3.40 -41.04 20.79
N LYS A 29 3.43 -40.91 22.12
CA LYS A 29 2.67 -39.87 22.84
C LYS A 29 3.12 -38.46 22.46
N ILE A 30 4.44 -38.23 22.35
CA ILE A 30 4.98 -36.93 21.90
C ILE A 30 4.50 -36.61 20.49
N ASN A 31 4.60 -37.56 19.56
CA ASN A 31 4.16 -37.37 18.18
C ASN A 31 2.66 -37.07 18.09
N ARG A 32 1.84 -37.79 18.88
CA ARG A 32 0.40 -37.51 19.00
C ARG A 32 0.14 -36.09 19.52
N ASN A 33 0.83 -35.67 20.57
CA ASN A 33 0.68 -34.32 21.14
C ASN A 33 1.06 -33.24 20.13
N LYS A 34 2.18 -33.43 19.41
CA LYS A 34 2.60 -32.52 18.33
C LYS A 34 1.55 -32.41 17.23
N ALA A 35 0.98 -33.54 16.78
CA ALA A 35 -0.08 -33.55 15.76
C ALA A 35 -1.30 -32.72 16.17
N ILE A 36 -1.75 -32.84 17.43
CA ILE A 36 -2.88 -32.05 17.98
C ILE A 36 -2.60 -30.55 17.87
N LEU A 37 -1.44 -30.09 18.36
CA LEU A 37 -1.10 -28.67 18.31
C LEU A 37 -0.88 -28.17 16.88
N LEU A 38 -0.31 -28.99 16.00
CA LEU A 38 -0.14 -28.63 14.59
C LEU A 38 -1.49 -28.36 13.92
N SER A 39 -2.52 -29.18 14.19
CA SER A 39 -3.86 -28.94 13.65
C SER A 39 -4.45 -27.61 14.13
N ILE A 40 -4.26 -27.27 15.41
CA ILE A 40 -4.69 -25.99 16.00
C ILE A 40 -3.92 -24.80 15.40
N ILE A 41 -2.59 -24.91 15.34
CA ILE A 41 -1.70 -23.87 14.78
C ILE A 41 -2.08 -23.59 13.33
N LYS A 42 -2.28 -24.63 12.51
CA LYS A 42 -2.69 -24.49 11.11
C LYS A 42 -4.03 -23.75 10.98
N ILE A 43 -5.01 -23.99 11.86
CA ILE A 43 -6.28 -23.23 11.86
C ILE A 43 -6.03 -21.74 12.14
N ILE A 44 -5.19 -21.43 13.13
CA ILE A 44 -4.88 -20.05 13.49
C ILE A 44 -4.13 -19.34 12.36
N ILE A 45 -3.17 -20.01 11.73
CA ILE A 45 -2.47 -19.50 10.54
C ILE A 45 -3.47 -19.18 9.42
N THR A 46 -4.39 -20.09 9.11
CA THR A 46 -5.43 -19.87 8.09
C THR A 46 -6.28 -18.65 8.45
N CYS A 47 -6.74 -18.54 9.70
CA CYS A 47 -7.52 -17.39 10.12
C CYS A 47 -6.75 -16.08 10.00
N ALA A 48 -5.47 -16.08 10.39
CA ALA A 48 -4.63 -14.89 10.34
C ALA A 48 -4.37 -14.45 8.88
N ARG A 49 -3.98 -15.36 7.99
CA ARG A 49 -3.71 -15.04 6.57
C ARG A 49 -4.93 -14.60 5.78
N GLN A 50 -6.11 -15.11 6.13
CA GLN A 50 -7.38 -14.77 5.47
C GLN A 50 -8.14 -13.65 6.19
N ASN A 51 -7.59 -13.12 7.30
CA ASN A 51 -8.26 -12.16 8.17
C ASN A 51 -9.67 -12.62 8.63
N ILE A 52 -9.81 -13.92 8.89
CA ILE A 52 -11.04 -14.49 9.46
C ILE A 52 -11.05 -14.19 10.97
N PRO A 53 -12.12 -13.58 11.51
CA PRO A 53 -12.25 -13.36 12.95
C PRO A 53 -12.22 -14.70 13.70
N ILE A 54 -11.22 -14.91 14.56
CA ILE A 54 -11.04 -16.19 15.28
C ILE A 54 -12.12 -16.40 16.35
N ARG A 55 -12.53 -15.32 17.03
CA ARG A 55 -13.53 -15.33 18.11
C ARG A 55 -14.91 -14.93 17.58
N GLY A 56 -15.98 -15.47 18.17
CA GLY A 56 -17.35 -15.01 17.94
C GLY A 56 -17.89 -14.22 19.14
N HIS A 57 -19.21 -14.02 19.19
CA HIS A 57 -19.88 -13.22 20.24
C HIS A 57 -20.00 -13.94 21.58
N SER A 58 -20.02 -15.27 21.58
CA SER A 58 -20.09 -16.10 22.79
C SER A 58 -19.07 -17.23 22.70
N ASP A 59 -18.23 -17.39 23.73
CA ASP A 59 -17.33 -18.54 23.81
C ASP A 59 -18.14 -19.79 24.20
N GLU A 60 -18.06 -20.85 23.40
CA GLU A 60 -18.57 -22.16 23.79
C GLU A 60 -17.79 -22.69 25.00
N SER A 61 -18.52 -23.23 25.97
CA SER A 61 -17.95 -23.99 27.07
C SER A 61 -17.29 -25.26 26.56
N ILE A 62 -16.29 -25.76 27.29
CA ILE A 62 -15.64 -27.04 26.97
C ILE A 62 -16.65 -28.19 26.90
N SER A 63 -17.72 -28.15 27.70
CA SER A 63 -18.80 -29.13 27.67
C SER A 63 -19.56 -29.13 26.35
N GLU A 64 -19.90 -27.96 25.83
CA GLU A 64 -20.64 -27.81 24.56
C GLU A 64 -19.78 -28.26 23.37
N ILE A 65 -18.50 -27.89 23.37
CA ILE A 65 -17.55 -28.33 22.34
C ILE A 65 -17.48 -29.86 22.30
N ARG A 66 -17.48 -30.53 23.47
CA ARG A 66 -17.40 -31.99 23.57
C ARG A 66 -18.68 -32.70 23.16
N SER A 67 -19.83 -32.19 23.58
CA SER A 67 -21.11 -32.84 23.29
C SER A 67 -21.41 -32.82 21.79
N ASN A 68 -20.93 -31.80 21.09
CA ASN A 68 -21.27 -31.53 19.69
C ASN A 68 -20.03 -31.60 18.79
N VAL A 69 -19.00 -32.36 19.19
CA VAL A 69 -17.70 -32.36 18.49
C VAL A 69 -17.81 -32.92 17.07
N ASP A 70 -18.69 -33.91 16.88
CA ASP A 70 -18.94 -34.59 15.61
C ASP A 70 -20.09 -33.96 14.81
N ASP A 71 -20.80 -33.00 15.40
CA ASP A 71 -21.90 -32.31 14.73
C ASP A 71 -21.40 -31.00 14.13
N ILE A 72 -21.01 -31.08 12.85
CA ILE A 72 -20.58 -29.92 12.06
C ILE A 72 -21.73 -28.93 11.80
N ASN A 73 -22.98 -29.38 11.87
CA ASN A 73 -24.16 -28.53 11.65
C ASN A 73 -24.57 -27.78 12.93
N CYS A 74 -24.07 -28.20 14.09
CA CYS A 74 -24.30 -27.50 15.34
C CYS A 74 -23.65 -26.09 15.28
N PRO A 75 -24.41 -25.01 15.55
CA PRO A 75 -23.90 -23.65 15.51
C PRO A 75 -22.64 -23.49 16.37
N ALA A 76 -21.55 -23.07 15.74
CA ALA A 76 -20.31 -22.82 16.44
C ALA A 76 -20.29 -21.39 17.01
N GLY A 77 -19.94 -21.23 18.29
CA GLY A 77 -19.80 -19.94 18.96
C GLY A 77 -18.63 -19.10 18.43
N SER A 78 -17.71 -19.68 17.66
CA SER A 78 -16.64 -18.96 16.97
C SER A 78 -16.16 -19.68 15.71
N ASN A 79 -15.57 -18.92 14.78
CA ASN A 79 -14.98 -19.50 13.57
C ASN A 79 -13.84 -20.47 13.90
N PHE A 80 -13.10 -20.26 14.99
CA PHE A 80 -12.07 -21.19 15.43
C PHE A 80 -12.64 -22.57 15.76
N ILE A 81 -13.76 -22.62 16.50
CA ILE A 81 -14.43 -23.89 16.82
C ILE A 81 -15.05 -24.51 15.56
N ALA A 82 -15.66 -23.71 14.68
CA ALA A 82 -16.19 -24.20 13.40
C ALA A 82 -15.10 -24.90 12.57
N LEU A 83 -13.93 -24.28 12.44
CA LEU A 83 -12.80 -24.83 11.68
C LEU A 83 -12.17 -26.05 12.37
N LEU A 84 -12.21 -26.13 13.70
CA LEU A 84 -11.82 -27.34 14.44
C LEU A 84 -12.75 -28.51 14.09
N LYS A 85 -14.07 -28.30 14.16
CA LYS A 85 -15.07 -29.32 13.80
C LYS A 85 -14.93 -29.73 12.34
N GLN A 86 -14.72 -28.77 11.43
CA GLN A 86 -14.47 -29.07 10.01
C GLN A 86 -13.23 -29.93 9.80
N ARG A 87 -12.16 -29.71 10.56
CA ARG A 87 -10.96 -30.57 10.50
C ARG A 87 -11.23 -31.99 10.98
N ILE A 88 -12.03 -32.12 12.04
CA ILE A 88 -12.45 -33.42 12.59
C ILE A 88 -13.30 -34.16 11.56
N ASP A 89 -14.29 -33.50 10.98
CA ASP A 89 -15.15 -34.04 9.91
C ASP A 89 -14.33 -34.45 8.67
N ALA A 90 -13.26 -33.72 8.35
CA ALA A 90 -12.32 -34.08 7.28
C ALA A 90 -11.40 -35.28 7.62
N GLY A 91 -11.54 -35.90 8.80
CA GLY A 91 -10.85 -37.13 9.19
C GLY A 91 -9.68 -36.97 10.18
N ASP A 92 -9.56 -35.83 10.89
CA ASP A 92 -8.56 -35.66 11.94
C ASP A 92 -8.98 -36.36 13.26
N GLU A 93 -8.90 -37.69 13.29
CA GLU A 93 -9.30 -38.51 14.44
C GLU A 93 -8.43 -38.25 15.69
N ILE A 94 -7.16 -37.87 15.50
CA ILE A 94 -6.26 -37.52 16.61
C ILE A 94 -6.77 -36.27 17.34
N LEU A 95 -7.16 -35.24 16.57
CA LEU A 95 -7.75 -34.03 17.12
C LEU A 95 -9.11 -34.32 17.75
N ARG A 96 -9.96 -35.12 17.10
CA ARG A 96 -11.27 -35.54 17.61
C ARG A 96 -11.17 -36.15 19.00
N ASP A 97 -10.36 -37.20 19.13
CA ASP A 97 -10.14 -37.91 20.38
C ASP A 97 -9.65 -36.95 21.48
N HIS A 98 -8.75 -36.04 21.14
CA HIS A 98 -8.21 -35.06 22.09
C HIS A 98 -9.28 -34.10 22.58
N ILE A 99 -10.15 -33.60 21.70
CA ILE A 99 -11.23 -32.70 22.11
C ILE A 99 -12.24 -33.44 22.99
N GLN A 100 -12.63 -34.66 22.60
CA GLN A 100 -13.65 -35.46 23.28
C GLN A 100 -13.16 -35.97 24.65
N TYR A 101 -11.99 -36.61 24.68
CA TYR A 101 -11.49 -37.37 25.84
C TYR A 101 -10.27 -36.75 26.52
N GLY A 102 -9.61 -35.78 25.89
CA GLY A 102 -8.41 -35.15 26.43
C GLY A 102 -8.64 -34.44 27.77
N PRO A 103 -7.57 -34.09 28.49
CA PRO A 103 -7.70 -33.40 29.77
C PRO A 103 -8.21 -31.96 29.55
N LYS A 104 -9.26 -31.55 30.27
CA LYS A 104 -9.92 -30.24 30.12
C LYS A 104 -8.95 -29.05 30.19
N ASN A 105 -7.90 -29.20 31.00
CA ASN A 105 -6.89 -28.17 31.24
C ASN A 105 -5.79 -28.10 30.17
N ALA A 106 -5.79 -29.00 29.17
CA ALA A 106 -4.83 -29.02 28.07
C ALA A 106 -5.52 -29.24 26.71
N LEU A 107 -6.74 -28.71 26.54
CA LEU A 107 -7.45 -28.76 25.25
C LEU A 107 -6.83 -27.83 24.20
N TYR A 108 -6.10 -26.79 24.61
CA TYR A 108 -5.47 -25.80 23.74
C TYR A 108 -6.43 -25.00 22.84
N THR A 109 -7.72 -24.96 23.19
CA THR A 109 -8.75 -24.22 22.45
C THR A 109 -9.01 -22.80 22.99
N SER A 110 -8.40 -22.44 24.12
CA SER A 110 -8.70 -21.20 24.83
C SER A 110 -8.23 -19.95 24.08
N SER A 111 -8.88 -18.84 24.41
CA SER A 111 -8.59 -17.52 23.84
C SER A 111 -7.16 -17.03 24.19
N GLN A 112 -6.60 -17.50 25.30
CA GLN A 112 -5.20 -17.30 25.69
C GLN A 112 -4.25 -18.06 24.77
N VAL A 113 -4.50 -19.36 24.53
CA VAL A 113 -3.67 -20.18 23.63
C VAL A 113 -3.66 -19.60 22.22
N GLN A 114 -4.82 -19.14 21.73
CA GLN A 114 -4.89 -18.44 20.44
C GLN A 114 -3.95 -17.21 20.42
N ASN A 115 -3.92 -16.40 21.48
CA ASN A 115 -3.03 -15.24 21.57
C ASN A 115 -1.55 -15.64 21.64
N GLU A 116 -1.23 -16.68 22.42
CA GLU A 116 0.14 -17.20 22.53
C GLU A 116 0.66 -17.68 21.18
N ILE A 117 -0.16 -18.41 20.40
CA ILE A 117 0.21 -18.88 19.05
C ILE A 117 0.33 -17.70 18.07
N ILE A 118 -0.57 -16.71 18.12
CA ILE A 118 -0.47 -15.50 17.27
C ILE A 118 0.82 -14.72 17.57
N ASP A 119 1.23 -14.64 18.83
CA ASP A 119 2.51 -14.03 19.21
C ASP A 119 3.71 -14.84 18.69
N CYS A 120 3.63 -16.18 18.69
CA CYS A 120 4.65 -17.01 18.04
C CYS A 120 4.74 -16.75 16.53
N ILE A 121 3.59 -16.62 15.85
CA ILE A 121 3.53 -16.26 14.42
C ILE A 121 4.18 -14.89 14.19
N HIS A 122 3.84 -13.90 15.01
CA HIS A 122 4.44 -12.56 14.94
C HIS A 122 5.97 -12.63 15.00
N LYS A 123 6.51 -13.29 16.02
CA LYS A 123 7.95 -13.41 16.25
C LYS A 123 8.66 -14.16 15.15
N TYR A 124 8.09 -15.27 14.69
CA TYR A 124 8.65 -16.05 13.60
C TYR A 124 8.81 -15.21 12.33
N MET A 125 7.73 -14.52 11.92
CA MET A 125 7.74 -13.70 10.71
C MET A 125 8.64 -12.47 10.87
N LEU A 126 8.61 -11.81 12.03
CA LEU A 126 9.45 -10.65 12.29
C LEU A 126 10.94 -11.02 12.27
N ASN A 127 11.32 -12.15 12.88
CA ASN A 127 12.71 -12.61 12.86
C ASN A 127 13.18 -12.97 11.44
N ASP A 128 12.32 -13.55 10.61
CA ASP A 128 12.65 -13.82 9.20
C ASP A 128 12.97 -12.52 8.44
N ILE A 129 12.16 -11.48 8.63
CA ILE A 129 12.39 -10.16 8.03
C ILE A 129 13.67 -9.50 8.59
N LEU A 130 13.85 -9.52 9.92
CA LEU A 130 15.04 -8.94 10.55
C LEU A 130 16.34 -9.62 10.09
N HIS A 131 16.33 -10.95 9.91
CA HIS A 131 17.48 -11.66 9.34
C HIS A 131 17.77 -11.22 7.90
N ARG A 132 16.75 -10.89 7.10
CA ARG A 132 16.97 -10.38 5.73
C ARG A 132 17.59 -8.98 5.72
N ILE A 133 17.30 -8.16 6.73
CA ILE A 133 17.80 -6.78 6.87
C ILE A 133 19.19 -6.76 7.52
N GLU A 134 19.59 -7.84 8.18
CA GLU A 134 20.87 -7.95 8.87
C GLU A 134 22.04 -7.60 7.92
N ASN A 135 22.86 -6.63 8.32
CA ASN A 135 23.98 -6.09 7.53
C ASN A 135 23.60 -5.39 6.21
N CYS A 136 22.32 -5.09 5.98
CA CYS A 136 21.89 -4.26 4.87
C CYS A 136 21.81 -2.78 5.24
N LEU A 137 21.96 -1.92 4.23
CA LEU A 137 21.47 -0.56 4.30
C LEU A 137 19.94 -0.59 4.26
N PHE A 138 19.30 0.32 4.98
CA PHE A 138 17.85 0.42 4.98
C PHE A 138 17.36 1.85 5.10
N SER A 139 16.10 2.06 4.74
CA SER A 139 15.38 3.29 4.98
C SER A 139 14.08 3.00 5.72
N ILE A 140 13.70 3.90 6.61
CA ILE A 140 12.45 3.80 7.36
C ILE A 140 11.32 4.50 6.62
N ILE A 141 10.16 3.87 6.57
CA ILE A 141 8.93 4.43 5.99
C ILE A 141 7.89 4.40 7.10
N VAL A 142 7.52 5.57 7.60
CA VAL A 142 6.64 5.69 8.76
C VAL A 142 5.51 6.63 8.43
N ASP A 143 4.31 6.26 8.83
CA ASP A 143 3.15 7.10 8.63
C ASP A 143 2.15 6.93 9.78
N GLU A 144 1.43 7.99 10.09
CA GLU A 144 0.47 8.04 11.18
C GLU A 144 -0.94 7.68 10.68
N THR A 145 -1.71 7.01 11.52
CA THR A 145 -3.11 6.70 11.23
C THR A 145 -3.93 6.65 12.51
N THR A 146 -5.23 6.84 12.36
CA THR A 146 -6.19 6.65 13.44
C THR A 146 -7.00 5.40 13.16
N ASP A 147 -7.05 4.49 14.13
CA ASP A 147 -7.82 3.25 13.98
C ASP A 147 -9.31 3.42 14.28
N ALA A 148 -10.10 2.36 14.06
CA ALA A 148 -11.55 2.36 14.27
C ALA A 148 -11.99 2.62 15.73
N SER A 149 -11.04 2.57 16.68
CA SER A 149 -11.25 2.87 18.10
C SER A 149 -10.77 4.27 18.47
N THR A 150 -10.49 5.12 17.47
CA THR A 150 -9.95 6.49 17.63
C THR A 150 -8.60 6.55 18.33
N VAL A 151 -7.84 5.45 18.29
CA VAL A 151 -6.48 5.39 18.84
C VAL A 151 -5.49 5.71 17.72
N GLU A 152 -4.55 6.60 18.01
CA GLU A 152 -3.46 6.96 17.10
C GLU A 152 -2.42 5.82 17.04
N GLN A 153 -2.06 5.43 15.83
CA GLN A 153 -1.09 4.40 15.55
C GLN A 153 -0.08 4.88 14.52
N VAL A 154 1.13 4.38 14.66
CA VAL A 154 2.23 4.58 13.74
C VAL A 154 2.45 3.27 12.99
N SER A 155 2.35 3.29 11.66
CA SER A 155 2.76 2.17 10.81
C SER A 155 4.25 2.26 10.56
N PHE A 156 4.99 1.21 10.90
CA PHE A 156 6.42 1.11 10.67
C PHE A 156 6.70 0.10 9.55
N SER A 157 7.26 0.58 8.44
CA SER A 157 7.77 -0.23 7.33
C SER A 157 9.23 0.09 7.07
N ILE A 158 9.95 -0.84 6.46
CA ILE A 158 11.37 -0.70 6.16
C ILE A 158 11.65 -1.07 4.70
N ARG A 159 12.47 -0.27 4.03
CA ARG A 159 12.92 -0.49 2.66
C ARG A 159 14.39 -0.88 2.66
N TYR A 160 14.74 -1.95 1.95
CA TYR A 160 16.10 -2.45 1.86
C TYR A 160 16.32 -3.27 0.59
N TYR A 161 17.58 -3.48 0.22
CA TYR A 161 17.94 -4.42 -0.85
C TYR A 161 18.18 -5.82 -0.25
N ASP A 162 17.38 -6.80 -0.66
CA ASP A 162 17.51 -8.18 -0.22
C ASP A 162 18.55 -8.90 -1.10
N ASN A 163 19.70 -9.20 -0.52
CA ASN A 163 20.80 -9.91 -1.19
C ASN A 163 20.43 -11.35 -1.59
N LYS A 164 19.45 -11.99 -0.94
CA LYS A 164 19.02 -13.36 -1.27
C LYS A 164 18.17 -13.37 -2.53
N THR A 165 17.24 -12.42 -2.66
CA THR A 165 16.35 -12.34 -3.83
C THR A 165 16.91 -11.44 -4.94
N ASN A 166 17.96 -10.67 -4.66
CA ASN A 166 18.50 -9.62 -5.52
C ASN A 166 17.42 -8.62 -5.96
N ASP A 167 16.62 -8.16 -5.01
CA ASP A 167 15.54 -7.22 -5.29
C ASP A 167 15.33 -6.22 -4.14
N ILE A 168 14.68 -5.10 -4.46
CA ILE A 168 14.25 -4.11 -3.49
C ILE A 168 13.00 -4.65 -2.80
N ARG A 169 12.97 -4.59 -1.47
CA ARG A 169 11.81 -4.96 -0.67
C ARG A 169 11.39 -3.82 0.22
N GLU A 170 10.07 -3.70 0.40
CA GLU A 170 9.46 -2.89 1.44
C GLU A 170 8.64 -3.82 2.32
N ASP A 171 9.10 -4.04 3.55
CA ASP A 171 8.43 -4.95 4.47
C ASP A 171 7.84 -4.19 5.67
N PHE A 172 6.55 -4.42 5.94
CA PHE A 172 5.89 -3.94 7.15
C PHE A 172 6.44 -4.66 8.39
N LEU A 173 6.73 -3.91 9.45
CA LEU A 173 7.26 -4.48 10.70
C LEU A 173 6.22 -4.49 11.83
N ALA A 174 5.56 -3.37 12.07
CA ALA A 174 4.62 -3.24 13.17
C ALA A 174 3.72 -2.02 13.03
N PHE A 175 2.54 -2.12 13.65
CA PHE A 175 1.82 -0.97 14.15
C PHE A 175 2.27 -0.70 15.59
N ILE A 176 2.46 0.57 15.93
CA ILE A 176 2.86 1.01 17.26
C ILE A 176 1.86 2.06 17.73
N GLU A 177 1.24 1.82 18.88
CA GLU A 177 0.32 2.78 19.49
C GLU A 177 1.10 4.00 20.01
N THR A 178 0.58 5.19 19.77
CA THR A 178 1.15 6.44 20.29
C THR A 178 0.10 7.22 21.06
N VAL A 179 0.54 7.87 22.15
CA VAL A 179 -0.31 8.75 22.97
C VAL A 179 -0.22 10.22 22.49
N SER A 180 0.79 10.52 21.68
CA SER A 180 1.05 11.87 21.16
C SER A 180 1.72 11.78 19.80
N CYS A 181 1.13 12.44 18.81
CA CYS A 181 1.69 12.60 17.45
C CYS A 181 2.68 13.77 17.31
N THR A 182 3.38 14.16 18.38
CA THR A 182 4.50 15.12 18.26
C THR A 182 5.71 14.48 17.60
N GLY A 183 6.50 15.28 16.87
CA GLY A 183 7.72 14.80 16.21
C GLY A 183 8.72 14.12 17.16
N GLU A 184 8.81 14.59 18.40
CA GLU A 184 9.64 13.99 19.44
C GLU A 184 9.15 12.60 19.85
N SER A 185 7.86 12.46 20.15
CA SER A 185 7.23 11.18 20.51
C SER A 185 7.47 10.12 19.43
N ILE A 186 7.24 10.48 18.17
CA ILE A 186 7.40 9.56 17.03
C ILE A 186 8.86 9.21 16.80
N SER A 187 9.77 10.19 16.90
CA SER A 187 11.22 9.93 16.78
C SER A 187 11.71 8.97 17.87
N ASN A 188 11.21 9.10 19.11
CA ASN A 188 11.55 8.19 20.21
C ASN A 188 11.02 6.79 19.93
N ILE A 189 9.76 6.65 19.48
CA ILE A 189 9.18 5.37 19.08
C ILE A 189 10.05 4.68 18.02
N ILE A 190 10.46 5.41 16.98
CA ILE A 190 11.30 4.88 15.90
C ILE A 190 12.66 4.43 16.45
N LEU A 191 13.35 5.29 17.21
CA LEU A 191 14.69 4.99 17.73
C LEU A 191 14.68 3.85 18.75
N ASP A 192 13.65 3.76 19.58
CA ASP A 192 13.46 2.67 20.53
C ASP A 192 13.16 1.35 19.81
N TYR A 193 12.36 1.38 18.75
CA TYR A 193 12.09 0.21 17.92
C TYR A 193 13.36 -0.31 17.23
N LEU A 194 14.14 0.58 16.60
CA LEU A 194 15.42 0.21 15.98
C LEU A 194 16.39 -0.38 17.02
N ARG A 195 16.46 0.20 18.23
CA ARG A 195 17.28 -0.32 19.34
C ARG A 195 16.81 -1.70 19.81
N ALA A 196 15.50 -1.90 19.97
CA ALA A 196 14.93 -3.14 20.48
C ALA A 196 15.24 -4.35 19.58
N TYR A 197 15.38 -4.13 18.27
CA TYR A 197 15.66 -5.17 17.28
C TYR A 197 17.10 -5.13 16.73
N ASN A 198 18.01 -4.40 17.40
CA ASN A 198 19.43 -4.31 17.04
C ASN A 198 19.68 -3.85 15.58
N LEU A 199 18.83 -2.96 15.06
CA LEU A 199 19.03 -2.35 13.74
C LEU A 199 19.99 -1.16 13.87
N PRO A 200 21.20 -1.22 13.25
CA PRO A 200 22.20 -0.18 13.43
C PRO A 200 21.75 1.16 12.85
N PHE A 201 21.90 2.23 13.62
CA PHE A 201 21.55 3.59 13.18
C PHE A 201 22.38 4.03 11.96
N ASP A 202 23.65 3.62 11.89
CA ASP A 202 24.55 3.93 10.77
C ASP A 202 24.10 3.27 9.45
N ASN A 203 23.28 2.22 9.52
CA ASN A 203 22.73 1.56 8.33
C ASN A 203 21.42 2.21 7.85
N CYS A 204 20.84 3.11 8.65
CA CYS A 204 19.65 3.89 8.26
C CYS A 204 20.07 5.06 7.37
N ILE A 205 19.80 4.95 6.06
CA ILE A 205 20.24 5.92 5.04
C ILE A 205 19.10 6.76 4.44
N GLY A 206 17.85 6.50 4.85
CA GLY A 206 16.70 7.30 4.43
C GLY A 206 15.56 7.23 5.41
N GLN A 207 14.73 8.26 5.40
CA GLN A 207 13.50 8.34 6.17
C GLN A 207 12.39 8.99 5.33
N ALA A 208 11.22 8.36 5.26
CA ALA A 208 10.07 8.89 4.52
C ALA A 208 8.83 9.00 5.38
N TYR A 209 8.21 10.18 5.32
CA TYR A 209 7.01 10.57 6.06
C TYR A 209 6.10 11.47 5.20
N ASP A 210 4.95 11.85 5.75
CA ASP A 210 4.11 12.92 5.22
C ASP A 210 4.71 14.32 5.49
N GLY A 211 4.11 15.33 4.89
CA GLY A 211 4.57 16.72 4.98
C GLY A 211 4.11 17.45 6.24
N ALA A 212 3.52 16.76 7.23
CA ALA A 212 3.01 17.39 8.43
C ALA A 212 4.15 18.03 9.24
N SER A 213 3.89 19.15 9.92
CA SER A 213 4.92 19.89 10.66
C SER A 213 5.63 19.05 11.72
N ASN A 214 4.92 18.11 12.34
CA ASN A 214 5.46 17.19 13.33
C ASN A 214 6.45 16.19 12.72
N MET A 215 6.28 15.84 11.44
CA MET A 215 7.17 14.92 10.73
C MET A 215 8.30 15.67 10.01
N ALA A 216 7.93 16.64 9.15
CA ALA A 216 8.83 17.33 8.24
C ALA A 216 9.60 18.51 8.86
N GLY A 217 9.23 18.97 10.06
CA GLY A 217 9.79 20.16 10.70
C GLY A 217 11.33 20.12 10.83
N ILE A 218 12.00 21.15 10.33
CA ILE A 218 13.49 21.19 10.23
C ILE A 218 14.23 21.35 11.57
N TYR A 219 13.55 21.77 12.64
CA TYR A 219 14.17 22.00 13.95
C TYR A 219 13.76 20.97 15.01
N ARG A 220 12.47 20.61 15.03
CA ARG A 220 11.85 19.74 16.05
C ARG A 220 10.91 18.68 15.45
N GLY A 221 10.84 18.59 14.13
CA GLY A 221 10.10 17.50 13.49
C GLY A 221 10.83 16.18 13.68
N CYS A 222 10.10 15.07 13.52
CA CYS A 222 10.65 13.72 13.56
C CYS A 222 11.88 13.61 12.66
N GLN A 223 11.84 14.19 11.46
CA GLN A 223 12.94 14.11 10.52
C GLN A 223 14.25 14.71 11.02
N ALA A 224 14.18 15.86 11.68
CA ALA A 224 15.35 16.54 12.22
C ALA A 224 15.96 15.74 13.37
N LEU A 225 15.13 15.15 14.23
CA LEU A 225 15.56 14.35 15.38
C LEU A 225 16.18 13.01 14.94
N ILE A 226 15.60 12.35 13.95
CA ILE A 226 16.19 11.15 13.36
C ILE A 226 17.51 11.48 12.65
N LYS A 227 17.58 12.59 11.91
CA LYS A 227 18.82 13.01 11.23
C LYS A 227 19.98 13.27 12.21
N GLN A 228 19.69 13.72 13.43
CA GLN A 228 20.70 13.89 14.48
C GLN A 228 21.30 12.55 14.96
N LYS A 229 20.52 11.46 14.94
CA LYS A 229 20.97 10.12 15.37
C LYS A 229 21.47 9.25 14.21
N CYS A 230 20.91 9.44 13.03
CA CYS A 230 21.24 8.75 11.79
C CYS A 230 21.64 9.81 10.75
N PRO A 231 22.91 10.26 10.73
CA PRO A 231 23.35 11.37 9.87
C PRO A 231 23.14 11.14 8.37
N ASP A 232 23.16 9.89 7.93
CA ASP A 232 22.92 9.53 6.53
C ASP A 232 21.44 9.46 6.16
N ALA A 233 20.51 9.43 7.13
CA ALA A 233 19.07 9.28 6.90
C ALA A 233 18.43 10.55 6.33
N ASP A 234 18.59 10.81 5.04
CA ASP A 234 17.93 11.94 4.37
C ASP A 234 16.41 11.82 4.42
N TYR A 235 15.74 12.96 4.61
CA TYR A 235 14.29 13.04 4.64
C TYR A 235 13.68 13.15 3.25
N TYR A 236 12.71 12.29 2.97
CA TYR A 236 11.97 12.26 1.73
C TYR A 236 10.47 12.40 2.03
N HIS A 237 9.90 13.51 1.58
CA HIS A 237 8.45 13.69 1.60
C HIS A 237 7.82 12.75 0.57
N CYS A 238 6.77 12.02 0.96
CA CYS A 238 6.08 11.08 0.08
C CYS A 238 5.72 11.69 -1.28
N SER A 239 6.31 11.18 -2.37
CA SER A 239 6.07 11.69 -3.72
C SER A 239 4.61 11.59 -4.15
N ASN A 240 3.91 10.52 -3.74
CA ASN A 240 2.48 10.36 -4.03
C ASN A 240 1.63 11.39 -3.27
N HIS A 241 1.98 11.70 -2.02
CA HIS A 241 1.32 12.76 -1.25
C HIS A 241 1.61 14.14 -1.86
N CYS A 242 2.87 14.43 -2.22
CA CYS A 242 3.24 15.66 -2.93
C CYS A 242 2.44 15.84 -4.23
N LEU A 243 2.30 14.78 -5.01
CA LEU A 243 1.49 14.79 -6.23
C LEU A 243 0.01 15.07 -5.90
N ASN A 244 -0.56 14.39 -4.91
CA ASN A 244 -1.94 14.65 -4.48
C ASN A 244 -2.15 16.10 -4.04
N LEU A 245 -1.22 16.66 -3.25
CA LEU A 245 -1.27 18.08 -2.85
C LEU A 245 -1.16 19.02 -4.04
N ALA A 246 -0.27 18.73 -5.00
CA ALA A 246 -0.16 19.54 -6.22
C ALA A 246 -1.49 19.62 -6.97
N LEU A 247 -2.20 18.49 -7.07
CA LEU A 247 -3.48 18.43 -7.77
C LEU A 247 -4.61 19.12 -7.02
N ILE A 248 -4.62 19.02 -5.68
CA ILE A 248 -5.55 19.78 -4.82
C ILE A 248 -5.38 21.27 -5.06
N ASP A 249 -4.13 21.76 -5.00
CA ASP A 249 -3.82 23.17 -5.20
C ASP A 249 -4.18 23.62 -6.61
N SER A 250 -3.94 22.78 -7.62
CA SER A 250 -4.27 23.10 -9.01
C SER A 250 -5.77 23.24 -9.27
N CYS A 251 -6.62 22.69 -8.41
CA CYS A 251 -8.07 22.86 -8.51
C CYS A 251 -8.57 24.20 -7.95
N GLY A 252 -7.68 25.15 -7.63
CA GLY A 252 -8.04 26.49 -7.18
C GLY A 252 -8.84 27.32 -8.20
N ILE A 253 -8.86 26.93 -9.47
CA ILE A 253 -9.62 27.61 -10.53
C ILE A 253 -11.11 27.48 -10.26
N ALA A 254 -11.82 28.61 -10.24
CA ALA A 254 -13.22 28.67 -9.82
C ALA A 254 -14.14 27.70 -10.58
N HIS A 255 -13.95 27.58 -11.90
CA HIS A 255 -14.71 26.64 -12.73
C HIS A 255 -14.49 25.18 -12.31
N ILE A 256 -13.24 24.78 -12.09
CA ILE A 256 -12.85 23.42 -11.69
C ILE A 256 -13.32 23.13 -10.25
N ARG A 257 -13.05 24.05 -9.31
CA ARG A 257 -13.48 23.92 -7.91
C ARG A 257 -14.98 23.77 -7.77
N ASN A 258 -15.75 24.62 -8.46
CA ASN A 258 -17.21 24.60 -8.37
C ASN A 258 -17.79 23.32 -9.01
N MET A 259 -17.21 22.89 -10.14
CA MET A 259 -17.57 21.62 -10.77
C MET A 259 -17.34 20.44 -9.81
N MET A 260 -16.17 20.36 -9.18
CA MET A 260 -15.83 19.31 -8.20
C MET A 260 -16.81 19.29 -7.02
N GLY A 261 -17.14 20.46 -6.46
CA GLY A 261 -18.12 20.59 -5.38
C GLY A 261 -19.50 20.08 -5.82
N THR A 262 -19.93 20.44 -7.03
CA THR A 262 -21.22 20.01 -7.59
C THR A 262 -21.26 18.50 -7.80
N ILE A 263 -20.20 17.90 -8.37
CA ILE A 263 -20.10 16.43 -8.51
C ILE A 263 -20.24 15.75 -7.15
N LYS A 264 -19.59 16.28 -6.09
CA LYS A 264 -19.66 15.72 -4.73
C LYS A 264 -21.10 15.74 -4.20
N GLU A 265 -21.82 16.83 -4.38
CA GLU A 265 -23.22 16.95 -3.97
C GLU A 265 -24.13 15.97 -4.72
N VAL A 266 -23.93 15.80 -6.03
CA VAL A 266 -24.68 14.81 -6.82
C VAL A 266 -24.40 13.38 -6.35
N ILE A 267 -23.15 13.04 -6.07
CA ILE A 267 -22.78 11.71 -5.57
C ILE A 267 -23.45 11.44 -4.22
N ASN A 268 -23.41 12.41 -3.30
CA ASN A 268 -24.05 12.29 -1.98
C ASN A 268 -25.56 12.11 -2.13
N PHE A 269 -26.20 12.89 -3.01
CA PHE A 269 -27.64 12.79 -3.29
C PHE A 269 -28.07 11.36 -3.62
N PHE A 270 -27.32 10.64 -4.46
CA PHE A 270 -27.59 9.24 -4.78
C PHE A 270 -27.16 8.26 -3.69
N SER A 271 -26.02 8.49 -3.04
CA SER A 271 -25.44 7.59 -2.04
C SER A 271 -26.25 7.54 -0.74
N ASP A 272 -26.89 8.65 -0.37
CA ASP A 272 -27.67 8.78 0.85
C ASP A 272 -29.03 8.06 0.80
N SER A 273 -29.45 7.57 -0.38
CA SER A 273 -30.74 6.91 -0.57
C SER A 273 -30.66 5.70 -1.49
N PRO A 274 -30.89 4.48 -0.95
CA PRO A 274 -30.96 3.26 -1.75
C PRO A 274 -31.98 3.35 -2.90
N LYS A 275 -33.10 4.08 -2.69
CA LYS A 275 -34.13 4.30 -3.72
C LYS A 275 -33.61 5.14 -4.89
N ARG A 276 -32.88 6.23 -4.61
CA ARG A 276 -32.27 7.07 -5.65
C ARG A 276 -31.17 6.33 -6.40
N MET A 277 -30.34 5.56 -5.68
CA MET A 277 -29.32 4.70 -6.28
C MET A 277 -29.94 3.61 -7.18
N GLN A 278 -31.06 3.01 -6.78
CA GLN A 278 -31.77 2.03 -7.61
C GLN A 278 -32.34 2.66 -8.87
N ALA A 279 -32.91 3.86 -8.78
CA ALA A 279 -33.41 4.59 -9.95
C ALA A 279 -32.28 4.88 -10.95
N LEU A 280 -31.13 5.35 -10.47
CA LEU A 280 -29.95 5.57 -11.30
C LEU A 280 -29.49 4.27 -11.97
N ARG A 281 -29.47 3.15 -11.24
CA ARG A 281 -29.13 1.84 -11.82
C ARG A 281 -30.11 1.38 -12.91
N SER A 282 -31.39 1.72 -12.78
CA SER A 282 -32.37 1.45 -13.85
C SER A 282 -31.99 2.25 -15.09
N GLU A 283 -31.79 3.57 -14.95
CA GLU A 283 -31.42 4.41 -16.09
C GLU A 283 -30.14 3.93 -16.77
N ILE A 284 -29.14 3.49 -16.01
CA ILE A 284 -27.88 2.98 -16.55
C ILE A 284 -28.12 1.72 -17.41
N ASN A 285 -28.98 0.80 -16.96
CA ASN A 285 -29.26 -0.43 -17.71
C ASN A 285 -30.18 -0.18 -18.91
N ASP A 286 -31.09 0.78 -18.80
CA ASP A 286 -32.10 1.09 -19.81
C ASP A 286 -31.54 2.00 -20.92
N TYR A 287 -30.42 2.70 -20.67
CA TYR A 287 -29.81 3.60 -21.63
C TYR A 287 -29.16 2.85 -22.80
N GLN A 288 -29.64 3.09 -24.01
CA GLN A 288 -29.17 2.45 -25.25
C GLN A 288 -28.33 3.38 -26.15
N GLY A 289 -27.95 4.57 -25.66
CA GLY A 289 -27.16 5.53 -26.44
C GLY A 289 -25.69 5.13 -26.59
N GLU A 290 -25.05 5.61 -27.66
CA GLU A 290 -23.66 5.28 -28.03
C GLU A 290 -22.65 5.64 -26.92
N TYR A 291 -22.93 6.67 -26.12
CA TYR A 291 -22.02 7.18 -25.08
C TYR A 291 -21.83 6.26 -23.87
N VAL A 292 -22.83 5.44 -23.53
CA VAL A 292 -22.83 4.55 -22.33
C VAL A 292 -22.78 3.07 -22.72
N SER A 293 -22.86 2.75 -24.02
CA SER A 293 -22.95 1.38 -24.56
C SER A 293 -21.74 0.47 -24.19
N LEU A 294 -20.69 1.00 -23.58
CA LEU A 294 -19.44 0.30 -23.26
C LEU A 294 -19.09 0.24 -21.77
N THR A 295 -19.84 0.91 -20.88
CA THR A 295 -19.45 0.99 -19.46
C THR A 295 -20.03 -0.13 -18.60
N ASN A 296 -19.15 -0.87 -17.92
CA ASN A 296 -19.52 -1.86 -16.90
C ASN A 296 -19.83 -1.22 -15.53
N LYS A 297 -19.83 0.12 -15.41
CA LYS A 297 -19.99 0.83 -14.14
C LYS A 297 -21.47 0.92 -13.76
N LYS A 298 -21.79 0.47 -12.54
CA LYS A 298 -23.18 0.42 -12.01
C LYS A 298 -23.44 1.35 -10.82
N ARG A 299 -22.46 2.19 -10.46
CA ARG A 299 -22.57 3.13 -9.35
C ARG A 299 -21.57 4.28 -9.52
N LEU A 300 -21.94 5.43 -8.97
CA LEU A 300 -21.02 6.51 -8.72
C LEU A 300 -20.02 6.11 -7.62
N ILE A 301 -18.82 6.65 -7.72
CA ILE A 301 -17.74 6.48 -6.75
C ILE A 301 -17.69 7.77 -5.95
N SER A 302 -17.45 7.68 -4.63
CA SER A 302 -17.29 8.86 -3.79
C SER A 302 -16.05 9.65 -4.20
N LEU A 303 -16.16 10.98 -4.32
CA LEU A 303 -15.00 11.85 -4.45
C LEU A 303 -14.19 11.81 -3.15
N CYS A 304 -13.05 11.13 -3.18
CA CYS A 304 -12.14 11.06 -2.05
C CYS A 304 -11.39 12.38 -1.90
N ASP A 305 -11.53 13.05 -0.75
CA ASP A 305 -10.88 14.33 -0.55
C ASP A 305 -9.34 14.21 -0.52
N THR A 306 -8.81 13.05 -0.11
CA THR A 306 -7.38 12.84 0.18
C THR A 306 -6.62 12.01 -0.86
N ARG A 307 -7.30 11.30 -1.78
CA ARG A 307 -6.66 10.44 -2.80
C ARG A 307 -7.08 10.81 -4.21
N TRP A 308 -6.14 11.30 -5.01
CA TRP A 308 -6.48 11.86 -6.32
C TRP A 308 -6.76 10.83 -7.42
N VAL A 309 -6.17 9.63 -7.32
CA VAL A 309 -6.50 8.51 -8.22
C VAL A 309 -8.00 8.20 -8.11
N ASP A 310 -8.54 8.17 -6.89
CA ASP A 310 -9.95 7.94 -6.65
C ASP A 310 -10.82 9.07 -7.21
N ARG A 311 -10.34 10.33 -7.14
CA ARG A 311 -11.03 11.47 -7.76
C ARG A 311 -11.07 11.39 -9.28
N SER A 312 -9.96 11.06 -9.92
CA SER A 312 -9.91 10.92 -11.38
C SER A 312 -10.88 9.84 -11.85
N THR A 313 -10.87 8.66 -11.21
CA THR A 313 -11.82 7.58 -11.49
C THR A 313 -13.27 8.00 -11.18
N SER A 314 -13.51 8.81 -10.14
CA SER A 314 -14.84 9.35 -9.83
C SER A 314 -15.35 10.31 -10.91
N ILE A 315 -14.49 11.19 -11.44
CA ILE A 315 -14.85 12.15 -12.50
C ILE A 315 -15.08 11.42 -13.82
N GLU A 316 -14.21 10.48 -14.16
CA GLU A 316 -14.38 9.60 -15.32
C GLU A 316 -15.70 8.84 -15.24
N THR A 317 -15.99 8.20 -14.11
CA THR A 317 -17.28 7.50 -13.89
C THR A 317 -18.47 8.45 -13.95
N PHE A 318 -18.32 9.69 -13.44
CA PHE A 318 -19.38 10.69 -13.53
C PHE A 318 -19.63 11.13 -14.98
N LEU A 319 -18.57 11.31 -15.77
CA LEU A 319 -18.66 11.70 -17.18
C LEU A 319 -19.24 10.56 -18.04
N GLU A 320 -18.86 9.31 -17.79
CA GLU A 320 -19.48 8.14 -18.43
C GLU A 320 -20.98 8.02 -18.12
N LEU A 321 -21.37 8.32 -16.88
CA LEU A 321 -22.75 8.19 -16.41
C LEU A 321 -23.55 9.50 -16.48
N TYR A 322 -23.03 10.52 -17.16
CA TYR A 322 -23.56 11.88 -17.10
C TYR A 322 -25.05 11.95 -17.52
N ILE A 323 -25.39 11.25 -18.60
CA ILE A 323 -26.76 11.24 -19.14
C ILE A 323 -27.72 10.43 -18.25
N PRO A 324 -27.39 9.19 -17.82
CA PRO A 324 -28.17 8.50 -16.79
C PRO A 324 -28.40 9.34 -15.52
N ILE A 325 -27.39 10.11 -15.08
CA ILE A 325 -27.52 11.02 -13.93
C ILE A 325 -28.55 12.10 -14.20
N ILE A 326 -28.45 12.81 -15.33
CA ILE A 326 -29.41 13.85 -15.75
C ILE A 326 -30.83 13.29 -15.83
N ASN A 327 -31.02 12.16 -16.51
CA ASN A 327 -32.33 11.51 -16.66
C ASN A 327 -32.92 11.13 -15.31
N THR A 328 -32.09 10.59 -14.41
CA THR A 328 -32.54 10.25 -13.06
C THR A 328 -32.94 11.49 -12.27
N LEU A 329 -32.15 12.57 -12.32
CA LEU A 329 -32.49 13.83 -11.65
C LEU A 329 -33.79 14.41 -12.21
N ASP A 330 -34.02 14.34 -13.52
CA ASP A 330 -35.28 14.79 -14.14
C ASP A 330 -36.49 13.97 -13.67
N LYS A 331 -36.32 12.66 -13.46
CA LYS A 331 -37.36 11.81 -12.84
C LYS A 331 -37.67 12.23 -11.41
N PHE A 332 -36.67 12.61 -10.61
CA PHE A 332 -36.89 13.14 -9.25
C PHE A 332 -37.35 14.59 -9.23
N ARG A 333 -37.22 15.32 -10.34
CA ARG A 333 -37.76 16.67 -10.52
C ARG A 333 -39.28 16.66 -10.77
N HIS A 334 -39.72 15.83 -11.72
CA HIS A 334 -41.11 15.82 -12.20
C HIS A 334 -41.94 14.64 -11.72
N GLY A 335 -41.32 13.58 -11.22
CA GLY A 335 -41.98 12.31 -10.89
C GLY A 335 -42.78 12.32 -9.58
N LYS A 336 -43.27 11.14 -9.17
CA LYS A 336 -44.06 10.97 -7.93
C LYS A 336 -43.25 11.17 -6.65
N LEU A 337 -41.94 10.97 -6.70
CA LEU A 337 -41.00 11.13 -5.60
C LEU A 337 -40.24 12.46 -5.75
N LYS A 338 -40.97 13.58 -5.83
CA LYS A 338 -40.32 14.88 -6.06
C LYS A 338 -39.33 15.21 -4.95
N ASP A 339 -38.14 15.66 -5.36
CA ASP A 339 -37.10 16.13 -4.46
C ASP A 339 -36.60 17.51 -4.89
N PRO A 340 -36.80 18.57 -4.08
CA PRO A 340 -36.31 19.91 -4.41
C PRO A 340 -34.80 19.97 -4.65
N THR A 341 -34.04 19.08 -4.01
CA THR A 341 -32.59 18.97 -4.20
C THR A 341 -32.26 18.49 -5.61
N ALA A 342 -33.08 17.61 -6.19
CA ALA A 342 -32.89 17.12 -7.56
C ALA A 342 -33.06 18.23 -8.60
N GLU A 343 -34.00 19.16 -8.40
CA GLU A 343 -34.17 20.34 -9.27
C GLU A 343 -32.90 21.21 -9.25
N GLN A 344 -32.37 21.50 -8.07
CA GLN A 344 -31.16 22.32 -7.92
C GLN A 344 -29.95 21.65 -8.57
N LEU A 345 -29.74 20.36 -8.28
CA LEU A 345 -28.63 19.58 -8.85
C LEU A 345 -28.76 19.43 -10.37
N PHE A 346 -29.97 19.22 -10.89
CA PHE A 346 -30.23 19.15 -12.32
C PHE A 346 -29.74 20.41 -13.02
N HIS A 347 -30.12 21.62 -12.56
CA HIS A 347 -29.64 22.86 -13.18
C HIS A 347 -28.14 23.10 -12.97
N ALA A 348 -27.60 22.67 -11.82
CA ALA A 348 -26.18 22.82 -11.50
C ALA A 348 -25.26 22.02 -12.44
N ILE A 349 -25.72 20.87 -12.94
CA ILE A 349 -24.97 20.04 -13.88
C ILE A 349 -25.45 20.21 -15.34
N ASN A 350 -26.73 20.47 -15.60
CA ASN A 350 -27.27 20.61 -16.95
C ASN A 350 -26.99 21.99 -17.59
N ASN A 351 -25.72 22.38 -17.62
CA ASN A 351 -25.25 23.62 -18.24
C ASN A 351 -23.86 23.43 -18.84
N PHE A 352 -23.55 24.23 -19.86
CA PHE A 352 -22.30 24.08 -20.61
C PHE A 352 -21.05 24.22 -19.74
N GLN A 353 -21.08 25.15 -18.77
CA GLN A 353 -19.94 25.41 -17.89
C GLN A 353 -19.55 24.16 -17.08
N HIS A 354 -20.52 23.44 -16.52
CA HIS A 354 -20.25 22.21 -15.78
C HIS A 354 -19.75 21.10 -16.71
N ILE A 355 -20.40 20.91 -17.85
CA ILE A 355 -20.02 19.89 -18.85
C ILE A 355 -18.56 20.08 -19.28
N ILE A 356 -18.21 21.28 -19.79
CA ILE A 356 -16.85 21.54 -20.30
C ILE A 356 -15.79 21.45 -19.20
N SER A 357 -16.09 21.91 -17.97
CA SER A 357 -15.16 21.82 -16.84
C SER A 357 -14.91 20.37 -16.42
N THR A 358 -15.93 19.52 -16.52
CA THR A 358 -15.83 18.08 -16.24
C THR A 358 -14.95 17.39 -17.29
N CYS A 359 -15.17 17.69 -18.57
CA CYS A 359 -14.33 17.19 -19.66
C CYS A 359 -12.86 17.61 -19.49
N ILE A 360 -12.60 18.92 -19.29
CA ILE A 360 -11.24 19.45 -19.06
C ILE A 360 -10.54 18.68 -17.93
N SER A 361 -11.24 18.50 -16.81
CA SER A 361 -10.69 17.79 -15.65
C SER A 361 -10.43 16.32 -15.93
N CYS A 362 -11.39 15.63 -16.55
CA CYS A 362 -11.26 14.20 -16.87
C CYS A 362 -10.05 13.94 -17.78
N PHE A 363 -9.92 14.67 -18.88
CA PHE A 363 -8.86 14.43 -19.86
C PHE A 363 -7.48 14.80 -19.32
N LEU A 364 -7.32 15.92 -18.61
CA LEU A 364 -6.02 16.31 -18.06
C LEU A 364 -5.58 15.40 -16.91
N LEU A 365 -6.51 14.98 -16.05
CA LEU A 365 -6.19 14.08 -14.95
C LEU A 365 -5.90 12.64 -15.43
N SER A 366 -6.35 12.26 -16.62
CA SER A 366 -6.11 10.93 -17.18
C SER A 366 -4.61 10.60 -17.31
N ASP A 367 -3.77 11.57 -17.66
CA ASP A 367 -2.32 11.37 -17.80
C ASP A 367 -1.56 11.28 -16.48
N ILE A 368 -2.19 11.73 -15.39
CA ILE A 368 -1.61 11.77 -14.05
C ILE A 368 -1.86 10.45 -13.31
N VAL A 369 -2.95 9.75 -13.64
CA VAL A 369 -3.32 8.47 -13.01
C VAL A 369 -2.21 7.41 -13.13
N PRO A 370 -1.61 7.16 -14.32
CA PRO A 370 -0.49 6.22 -14.44
C PRO A 370 0.69 6.59 -13.54
N ILE A 371 1.02 7.88 -13.47
CA ILE A 371 2.15 8.39 -12.67
C ILE A 371 1.88 8.19 -11.18
N SER A 372 0.67 8.52 -10.70
CA SER A 372 0.33 8.30 -9.30
C SER A 372 0.37 6.82 -8.90
N ARG A 373 -0.11 5.92 -9.76
CA ARG A 373 0.00 4.46 -9.53
C ARG A 373 1.46 4.00 -9.53
N LEU A 374 2.27 4.51 -10.45
CA LEU A 374 3.69 4.19 -10.54
C LEU A 374 4.44 4.61 -9.27
N LEU A 375 4.22 5.84 -8.79
CA LEU A 375 4.82 6.38 -7.55
C LEU A 375 4.47 5.59 -6.28
N GLN A 376 3.43 4.76 -6.32
CA GLN A 376 3.04 3.88 -5.20
C GLN A 376 3.71 2.51 -5.24
N THR A 377 4.49 2.19 -6.27
CA THR A 377 5.13 0.88 -6.43
C THR A 377 6.36 0.73 -5.52
N GLU A 378 6.50 -0.42 -4.84
CA GLU A 378 7.57 -0.72 -3.86
C GLU A 378 8.96 -0.75 -4.48
N THR A 379 9.05 -1.20 -5.73
CA THR A 379 10.31 -1.36 -6.47
C THR A 379 10.77 -0.08 -7.16
N LEU A 380 9.96 0.99 -7.15
CA LEU A 380 10.28 2.23 -7.86
C LEU A 380 11.46 2.92 -7.19
N ASP A 381 12.48 3.27 -7.98
CA ASP A 381 13.59 4.10 -7.54
C ASP A 381 13.38 5.59 -7.88
N PHE A 382 14.11 6.46 -7.18
CA PHE A 382 14.02 7.92 -7.33
C PHE A 382 14.33 8.41 -8.74
N SER A 383 15.28 7.78 -9.43
CA SER A 383 15.72 8.23 -10.75
C SER A 383 14.63 7.96 -11.78
N SER A 384 14.05 6.76 -11.76
CA SER A 384 12.87 6.40 -12.56
C SER A 384 11.68 7.32 -12.25
N ALA A 385 11.42 7.59 -10.97
CA ALA A 385 10.35 8.50 -10.56
C ALA A 385 10.54 9.90 -11.15
N ASN A 386 11.74 10.48 -11.06
CA ASN A 386 12.04 11.79 -11.63
C ASN A 386 11.85 11.82 -13.15
N GLN A 387 12.35 10.79 -13.86
CA GLN A 387 12.19 10.70 -15.31
C GLN A 387 10.71 10.72 -15.72
N HIS A 388 9.85 9.91 -15.09
CA HIS A 388 8.43 9.86 -15.43
C HIS A 388 7.70 11.18 -15.12
N VAL A 389 8.09 11.88 -14.06
CA VAL A 389 7.56 13.22 -13.74
C VAL A 389 8.01 14.23 -14.80
N GLU A 390 9.26 14.20 -15.24
CA GLU A 390 9.77 15.08 -16.30
C GLU A 390 9.10 14.80 -17.65
N GLU A 391 8.85 13.53 -17.99
CA GLU A 391 8.10 13.12 -19.18
C GLU A 391 6.65 13.66 -19.15
N LEU A 392 5.99 13.58 -17.99
CA LEU A 392 4.64 14.15 -17.79
C LEU A 392 4.66 15.68 -17.98
N LEU A 393 5.59 16.38 -17.33
CA LEU A 393 5.73 17.83 -17.44
C LEU A 393 6.03 18.24 -18.88
N HIS A 394 6.91 17.52 -19.57
CA HIS A 394 7.18 17.77 -20.99
C HIS A 394 5.94 17.58 -21.86
N LYS A 395 5.16 16.53 -21.62
CA LYS A 395 3.88 16.31 -22.30
C LYS A 395 2.90 17.45 -22.06
N PHE A 396 2.81 17.98 -20.84
CA PHE A 396 1.96 19.12 -20.51
C PHE A 396 2.42 20.41 -21.18
N GLU A 397 3.73 20.67 -21.22
CA GLU A 397 4.27 21.82 -21.96
C GLU A 397 4.01 21.72 -23.48
N GLN A 398 4.16 20.52 -24.06
CA GLN A 398 3.78 20.30 -25.46
C GLN A 398 2.29 20.56 -25.71
N ARG A 399 1.41 20.09 -24.81
CA ARG A 399 -0.03 20.39 -24.87
C ARG A 399 -0.35 21.86 -24.71
N LYS A 400 0.45 22.62 -23.99
CA LYS A 400 0.31 24.07 -23.87
C LYS A 400 0.63 24.76 -25.20
N LEU A 401 1.68 24.33 -25.89
CA LEU A 401 2.03 24.85 -27.22
C LEU A 401 0.97 24.54 -28.28
N GLN A 402 0.30 23.39 -28.16
CA GLN A 402 -0.77 22.92 -29.04
C GLN A 402 -2.16 23.03 -28.39
N ALA A 403 -2.33 24.00 -27.47
CA ALA A 403 -3.50 24.07 -26.60
C ALA A 403 -4.81 24.11 -27.38
N GLN A 404 -4.89 24.96 -28.41
CA GLN A 404 -6.10 25.14 -29.20
C GLN A 404 -6.48 23.84 -29.93
N ASP A 405 -5.54 23.22 -30.64
CA ASP A 405 -5.79 21.98 -31.41
C ASP A 405 -6.22 20.82 -30.51
N TYR A 406 -5.53 20.61 -29.38
CA TYR A 406 -5.91 19.56 -28.44
C TYR A 406 -7.26 19.85 -27.76
N PHE A 407 -7.50 21.10 -27.36
CA PHE A 407 -8.75 21.50 -26.74
C PHE A 407 -9.92 21.29 -27.70
N ASP A 408 -9.80 21.72 -28.96
CA ASP A 408 -10.89 21.65 -29.94
C ASP A 408 -11.20 20.21 -30.33
N ASN A 409 -10.18 19.45 -30.72
CA ASN A 409 -10.35 18.10 -31.26
C ASN A 409 -10.71 17.05 -30.21
N VAL A 410 -10.27 17.23 -28.95
CA VAL A 410 -10.47 16.23 -27.88
C VAL A 410 -11.51 16.70 -26.87
N ILE A 411 -11.28 17.84 -26.23
CA ILE A 411 -12.08 18.25 -25.06
C ILE A 411 -13.42 18.87 -25.51
N TYR A 412 -13.38 19.83 -26.42
CA TYR A 412 -14.54 20.59 -26.88
C TYR A 412 -15.43 19.75 -27.78
N SER A 413 -14.85 18.92 -28.67
CA SER A 413 -15.59 17.95 -29.47
C SER A 413 -16.43 17.01 -28.59
N HIS A 414 -15.81 16.39 -27.58
CA HIS A 414 -16.50 15.49 -26.65
C HIS A 414 -17.57 16.19 -25.80
N ALA A 415 -17.28 17.39 -25.30
CA ALA A 415 -18.27 18.21 -24.62
C ALA A 415 -19.43 18.59 -25.54
N GLY A 416 -19.15 18.85 -26.82
CA GLY A 416 -20.14 19.19 -27.84
C GLY A 416 -21.09 18.03 -28.15
N GLU A 417 -20.59 16.80 -28.20
CA GLU A 417 -21.41 15.58 -28.32
C GLU A 417 -22.36 15.43 -27.13
N LEU A 418 -21.83 15.54 -25.91
CA LEU A 418 -22.64 15.47 -24.69
C LEU A 418 -23.70 16.58 -24.64
N CYS A 419 -23.35 17.79 -25.08
CA CYS A 419 -24.29 18.91 -25.17
C CYS A 419 -25.42 18.67 -26.19
N LYS A 420 -25.14 18.00 -27.31
CA LYS A 420 -26.17 17.65 -28.30
C LYS A 420 -27.18 16.67 -27.70
N GLU A 421 -26.71 15.64 -26.98
CA GLU A 421 -27.59 14.66 -26.34
C GLU A 421 -28.42 15.27 -25.20
N LEU A 422 -27.85 16.22 -24.45
CA LEU A 422 -28.52 16.90 -23.34
C LEU A 422 -29.32 18.15 -23.74
N PHE A 423 -29.34 18.51 -25.02
CA PHE A 423 -29.94 19.73 -25.54
C PHE A 423 -29.44 21.02 -24.86
N VAL A 424 -28.15 21.05 -24.52
CA VAL A 424 -27.48 22.20 -23.89
C VAL A 424 -26.75 23.03 -24.95
N THR A 425 -26.90 24.36 -24.90
CA THR A 425 -26.20 25.27 -25.83
C THR A 425 -24.84 25.70 -25.26
N PRO A 426 -23.75 25.63 -26.05
CA PRO A 426 -22.47 26.18 -25.67
C PRO A 426 -22.55 27.68 -25.38
N THR A 427 -22.21 28.09 -24.16
CA THR A 427 -22.37 29.48 -23.70
C THR A 427 -21.25 29.92 -22.75
N ILE A 428 -20.98 31.22 -22.73
CA ILE A 428 -20.04 31.86 -21.81
C ILE A 428 -20.79 32.38 -20.57
N PRO A 429 -20.18 32.32 -19.37
CA PRO A 429 -20.80 32.88 -18.17
C PRO A 429 -21.17 34.36 -18.33
N ARG A 430 -22.39 34.73 -17.95
CA ARG A 430 -22.92 36.10 -18.11
C ARG A 430 -22.01 37.19 -17.53
N HIS A 431 -21.41 36.94 -16.36
CA HIS A 431 -20.52 37.90 -15.72
C HIS A 431 -19.24 38.15 -16.55
N ALA A 432 -18.71 37.13 -17.20
CA ALA A 432 -17.55 37.26 -18.09
C ALA A 432 -17.93 38.10 -19.33
N VAL A 433 -19.08 37.81 -19.95
CA VAL A 433 -19.62 38.61 -21.08
C VAL A 433 -19.77 40.09 -20.70
N LEU A 434 -20.30 40.37 -19.50
CA LEU A 434 -20.42 41.73 -18.99
C LEU A 434 -19.05 42.39 -18.78
N SER A 435 -18.04 41.63 -18.36
CA SER A 435 -16.67 42.13 -18.21
C SER A 435 -16.05 42.54 -19.55
N TYR A 436 -16.16 41.70 -20.59
CA TYR A 436 -15.68 42.03 -21.95
C TYR A 436 -16.38 43.28 -22.49
N ARG A 437 -17.70 43.37 -22.34
CA ARG A 437 -18.48 44.56 -22.75
C ARG A 437 -18.06 45.83 -22.01
N LYS A 438 -17.76 45.75 -20.71
CA LYS A 438 -17.25 46.89 -19.93
C LYS A 438 -15.85 47.33 -20.37
N GLN A 439 -15.04 46.40 -20.86
CA GLN A 439 -13.68 46.65 -21.36
C GLN A 439 -13.65 47.01 -22.85
N ASN A 440 -14.81 47.14 -23.51
CA ASN A 440 -14.94 47.36 -24.96
C ASN A 440 -14.18 46.34 -25.82
N THR A 441 -14.02 45.12 -25.32
CA THR A 441 -13.36 44.02 -26.03
C THR A 441 -14.40 43.06 -26.64
N PRO A 442 -14.15 42.50 -27.85
CA PRO A 442 -15.02 41.50 -28.44
C PRO A 442 -15.20 40.30 -27.50
N VAL A 443 -16.44 39.83 -27.36
CA VAL A 443 -16.73 38.61 -26.59
C VAL A 443 -16.26 37.42 -27.44
N PRO A 444 -15.33 36.58 -26.95
CA PRO A 444 -14.85 35.43 -27.70
C PRO A 444 -15.95 34.37 -27.87
N ASN A 445 -15.72 33.40 -28.74
CA ASN A 445 -16.56 32.19 -28.80
C ASN A 445 -16.37 31.33 -27.53
N PRO A 446 -17.35 30.50 -27.14
CA PRO A 446 -17.23 29.64 -25.96
C PRO A 446 -15.96 28.78 -25.97
N GLU A 447 -15.63 28.19 -27.11
CA GLU A 447 -14.41 27.40 -27.33
C GLU A 447 -13.13 28.14 -26.88
N ILE A 448 -12.85 29.28 -27.50
CA ILE A 448 -11.70 30.13 -27.17
C ILE A 448 -11.76 30.58 -25.70
N PHE A 449 -12.94 30.96 -25.20
CA PHE A 449 -13.09 31.38 -23.81
C PHE A 449 -12.67 30.30 -22.81
N TYR A 450 -13.16 29.06 -22.95
CA TYR A 450 -12.83 27.99 -22.01
C TYR A 450 -11.41 27.47 -22.21
N CYS A 451 -10.88 27.51 -23.43
CA CYS A 451 -9.47 27.24 -23.70
C CYS A 451 -8.58 28.21 -22.90
N ASP A 452 -8.80 29.53 -23.06
CA ASP A 452 -7.97 30.58 -22.46
C ASP A 452 -8.18 30.79 -20.97
N ARG A 453 -9.42 30.64 -20.47
CA ARG A 453 -9.80 31.02 -19.10
C ARG A 453 -9.89 29.85 -18.14
N VAL A 454 -9.93 28.62 -18.64
CA VAL A 454 -10.09 27.43 -17.80
C VAL A 454 -9.02 26.39 -18.11
N TYR A 455 -8.92 25.91 -19.35
CA TYR A 455 -7.98 24.86 -19.72
C TYR A 455 -6.52 25.28 -19.55
N LEU A 456 -6.10 26.39 -20.18
CA LEU A 456 -4.72 26.88 -20.10
C LEU A 456 -4.31 27.23 -18.66
N PRO A 457 -5.10 28.01 -17.89
CA PRO A 457 -4.77 28.26 -16.49
C PRO A 457 -4.69 26.99 -15.65
N PHE A 458 -5.53 25.99 -15.92
CA PHE A 458 -5.51 24.73 -15.17
C PHE A 458 -4.28 23.91 -15.51
N LEU A 459 -3.91 23.84 -16.78
CA LEU A 459 -2.69 23.18 -17.23
C LEU A 459 -1.44 23.87 -16.66
N ASP A 460 -1.41 25.20 -16.64
CA ASP A 460 -0.31 25.97 -16.04
C ASP A 460 -0.17 25.71 -14.55
N GLU A 461 -1.29 25.72 -13.83
CA GLU A 461 -1.29 25.45 -12.41
C GLU A 461 -0.89 23.99 -12.10
N LEU A 462 -1.26 23.03 -12.96
CA LEU A 462 -0.77 21.65 -12.87
C LEU A 462 0.75 21.56 -13.07
N ILE A 463 1.28 22.19 -14.12
CA ILE A 463 2.73 22.22 -14.40
C ILE A 463 3.49 22.82 -13.22
N ASN A 464 3.07 24.01 -12.76
CA ASN A 464 3.74 24.74 -11.69
C ASN A 464 3.72 23.97 -10.36
N ASN A 465 2.56 23.45 -9.96
CA ASN A 465 2.44 22.76 -8.68
C ASN A 465 3.12 21.39 -8.67
N ILE A 466 3.05 20.63 -9.78
CA ILE A 466 3.75 19.35 -9.90
C ILE A 466 5.26 19.58 -9.89
N SER A 467 5.77 20.52 -10.71
CA SER A 467 7.19 20.85 -10.79
C SER A 467 7.74 21.37 -9.44
N GLY A 468 6.99 22.24 -8.77
CA GLY A 468 7.38 22.81 -7.48
C GLY A 468 7.40 21.77 -6.35
N ARG A 469 6.34 20.96 -6.22
CA ARG A 469 6.18 20.02 -5.09
C ARG A 469 7.01 18.73 -5.24
N LEU A 470 7.30 18.30 -6.46
CA LEU A 470 8.17 17.13 -6.72
C LEU A 470 9.64 17.51 -6.94
N SER A 471 10.02 18.75 -6.62
CA SER A 471 11.42 19.20 -6.64
C SER A 471 12.34 18.39 -5.73
N SER A 472 11.81 17.72 -4.70
CA SER A 472 12.58 16.80 -3.83
C SER A 472 13.19 15.62 -4.59
N LEU A 473 12.58 15.20 -5.71
CA LEU A 473 13.16 14.17 -6.61
C LEU A 473 14.49 14.64 -7.23
N LYS A 474 14.75 15.95 -7.23
CA LYS A 474 15.96 16.59 -7.78
C LYS A 474 17.01 16.91 -6.72
N CYS A 475 17.04 16.16 -5.62
CA CYS A 475 18.11 16.29 -4.63
C CYS A 475 19.49 16.03 -5.25
N GLU A 476 20.50 16.83 -4.89
CA GLU A 476 21.87 16.73 -5.42
C GLU A 476 22.45 15.31 -5.24
N ARG A 477 22.20 14.66 -4.09
CA ARG A 477 22.65 13.29 -3.79
C ARG A 477 22.04 12.27 -4.77
N ILE A 478 20.74 12.38 -5.04
CA ILE A 478 20.03 11.52 -5.99
C ILE A 478 20.53 11.76 -7.41
N ILE A 479 20.70 13.02 -7.82
CA ILE A 479 21.23 13.37 -9.14
C ILE A 479 22.62 12.78 -9.34
N LEU A 480 23.49 12.92 -8.34
CA LEU A 480 24.85 12.39 -8.39
C LEU A 480 24.86 10.86 -8.52
N LEU A 481 24.06 10.14 -7.73
CA LEU A 481 23.95 8.68 -7.82
C LEU A 481 23.30 8.21 -9.12
N SER A 482 22.32 8.95 -9.63
CA SER A 482 21.61 8.64 -10.89
C SER A 482 22.56 8.65 -12.09
N LYS A 483 23.67 9.39 -12.03
CA LYS A 483 24.71 9.37 -13.07
C LYS A 483 25.33 8.00 -13.30
N LEU A 484 25.16 7.03 -12.40
CA LEU A 484 25.61 5.65 -12.60
C LEU A 484 24.77 4.85 -13.61
N ARG A 485 23.63 5.40 -14.06
CA ARG A 485 22.78 4.76 -15.07
C ARG A 485 23.45 4.70 -16.44
N PRO A 486 23.10 3.71 -17.29
CA PRO A 486 23.82 3.46 -18.54
C PRO A 486 23.89 4.67 -19.48
N GLU A 487 22.78 5.37 -19.67
CA GLU A 487 22.69 6.51 -20.59
C GLU A 487 23.31 7.81 -20.06
N LEU A 488 23.41 7.92 -18.73
CA LEU A 488 23.94 9.10 -18.06
C LEU A 488 25.45 8.97 -17.88
N ILE A 489 25.94 7.80 -17.45
CA ILE A 489 27.36 7.61 -17.14
C ILE A 489 28.26 7.79 -18.36
N LEU A 490 27.76 7.49 -19.56
CA LEU A 490 28.51 7.68 -20.81
C LEU A 490 28.76 9.16 -21.16
N ARG A 491 28.02 10.08 -20.54
CA ARG A 491 28.18 11.54 -20.71
C ARG A 491 29.12 12.15 -19.68
N GLU A 492 29.50 11.39 -18.66
CA GLU A 492 30.25 11.86 -17.52
C GLU A 492 31.75 11.59 -17.67
N ASN A 493 32.56 12.48 -17.10
CA ASN A 493 33.99 12.23 -16.94
C ASN A 493 34.22 11.41 -15.66
N SER A 494 34.81 10.22 -15.77
CA SER A 494 35.02 9.30 -14.64
C SER A 494 35.83 9.91 -13.50
N PHE A 495 36.81 10.76 -13.80
CA PHE A 495 37.64 11.41 -12.79
C PHE A 495 36.84 12.43 -11.98
N GLU A 496 36.07 13.31 -12.64
CA GLU A 496 35.24 14.29 -11.94
C GLU A 496 34.07 13.63 -11.18
N LEU A 497 33.47 12.59 -11.76
CA LEU A 497 32.41 11.82 -11.11
C LEU A 497 32.94 11.08 -9.88
N SER A 498 34.09 10.42 -9.97
CA SER A 498 34.72 9.73 -8.84
C SER A 498 35.07 10.70 -7.72
N LYS A 499 35.61 11.89 -8.03
CA LYS A 499 35.88 12.93 -7.04
C LYS A 499 34.62 13.38 -6.31
N SER A 500 33.53 13.59 -7.05
CA SER A 500 32.24 14.01 -6.49
C SER A 500 31.63 12.94 -5.59
N LEU A 501 31.64 11.68 -6.04
CA LEU A 501 31.16 10.53 -5.27
C LEU A 501 32.01 10.28 -4.02
N SER A 502 33.34 10.28 -4.14
CA SER A 502 34.24 10.12 -2.99
C SER A 502 34.05 11.24 -1.97
N LYS A 503 33.80 12.49 -2.39
CA LYS A 503 33.53 13.59 -1.45
C LYS A 503 32.30 13.31 -0.57
N GLN A 504 31.28 12.63 -1.09
CA GLN A 504 30.05 12.32 -0.34
C GLN A 504 30.08 10.96 0.36
N PHE A 505 30.79 9.97 -0.18
CA PHE A 505 30.67 8.57 0.25
C PHE A 505 32.00 7.91 0.66
N ALA A 506 33.13 8.63 0.71
CA ALA A 506 34.46 8.04 0.95
C ALA A 506 34.49 7.06 2.13
N ASP A 507 33.90 7.42 3.27
CA ASP A 507 33.93 6.62 4.49
C ASP A 507 33.07 5.34 4.43
N ARG A 508 32.25 5.21 3.38
CA ARG A 508 31.27 4.13 3.19
C ARG A 508 31.62 3.22 2.01
N LEU A 509 32.45 3.69 1.09
CA LEU A 509 32.82 2.96 -0.12
C LEU A 509 33.69 1.74 0.22
N PRO A 510 33.41 0.55 -0.33
CA PRO A 510 34.22 -0.65 -0.10
C PRO A 510 35.70 -0.49 -0.50
N SER A 511 35.96 0.19 -1.61
CA SER A 511 37.31 0.38 -2.17
C SER A 511 37.48 1.79 -2.74
N PRO A 512 37.52 2.85 -1.91
CA PRO A 512 37.41 4.25 -2.37
C PRO A 512 38.49 4.66 -3.38
N LEU A 513 39.73 4.17 -3.19
CA LEU A 513 40.87 4.48 -4.05
C LEU A 513 40.75 3.89 -5.47
N GLN A 514 39.92 2.86 -5.65
CA GLN A 514 39.75 2.18 -6.93
C GLN A 514 38.54 2.70 -7.73
N LEU A 515 37.77 3.63 -7.15
CA LEU A 515 36.50 4.09 -7.73
C LEU A 515 36.66 4.62 -9.16
N ASN A 516 37.70 5.42 -9.45
CA ASN A 516 37.87 5.97 -10.81
C ASN A 516 38.01 4.88 -11.87
N SER A 517 38.94 3.94 -11.67
CA SER A 517 39.15 2.83 -12.59
C SER A 517 37.93 1.90 -12.67
N GLU A 518 37.19 1.76 -11.58
CA GLU A 518 35.93 1.02 -11.56
C GLU A 518 34.84 1.70 -12.39
N LEU A 519 34.70 3.03 -12.31
CA LEU A 519 33.74 3.80 -13.12
C LEU A 519 34.06 3.70 -14.62
N GLU A 520 35.33 3.72 -15.01
CA GLU A 520 35.74 3.50 -16.41
C GLU A 520 35.32 2.10 -16.91
N ARG A 521 35.50 1.07 -16.08
CA ARG A 521 35.01 -0.28 -16.40
C ARG A 521 33.49 -0.32 -16.50
N TRP A 522 32.80 0.37 -15.58
CA TRP A 522 31.35 0.42 -15.54
C TRP A 522 30.75 1.16 -16.74
N GLN A 523 31.38 2.25 -17.19
CA GLN A 523 31.04 2.95 -18.44
C GLN A 523 31.10 2.01 -19.64
N LYS A 524 32.19 1.23 -19.76
CA LYS A 524 32.32 0.26 -20.84
C LYS A 524 31.19 -0.78 -20.80
N LYS A 525 30.92 -1.36 -19.63
CA LYS A 525 29.81 -2.31 -19.43
C LYS A 525 28.46 -1.71 -19.81
N CYS A 526 28.17 -0.47 -19.37
CA CYS A 526 26.95 0.24 -19.72
C CYS A 526 26.79 0.48 -21.23
N ASN A 527 27.87 0.85 -21.92
CA ASN A 527 27.87 1.00 -23.38
C ASN A 527 27.53 -0.33 -24.08
N ASP A 528 28.12 -1.43 -23.60
CA ASP A 528 27.85 -2.76 -24.17
C ASP A 528 26.40 -3.20 -23.92
N LEU A 529 25.85 -2.94 -22.73
CA LEU A 529 24.44 -3.19 -22.42
C LEU A 529 23.49 -2.41 -23.35
N LEU A 530 23.75 -1.11 -23.55
CA LEU A 530 22.94 -0.26 -24.41
C LEU A 530 23.00 -0.67 -25.90
N LYS A 531 24.16 -1.17 -26.35
CA LYS A 531 24.30 -1.72 -27.72
C LYS A 531 23.53 -3.04 -27.89
N MET A 532 23.44 -3.84 -26.84
CA MET A 532 22.69 -5.10 -26.85
C MET A 532 21.18 -4.86 -26.83
N ASN A 533 20.71 -3.95 -25.97
CA ASN A 533 19.31 -3.59 -25.87
C ASN A 533 19.17 -2.13 -25.42
N GLU A 534 18.56 -1.28 -26.24
CA GLU A 534 18.30 0.12 -25.88
C GLU A 534 17.34 0.27 -24.69
N GLU A 535 16.56 -0.76 -24.35
CA GLU A 535 15.66 -0.74 -23.21
C GLU A 535 16.39 -0.57 -21.87
N TRP A 536 17.71 -0.81 -21.81
CA TRP A 536 18.52 -0.53 -20.62
C TRP A 536 18.43 0.92 -20.13
N LYS A 537 18.01 1.85 -21.00
CA LYS A 537 17.67 3.24 -20.65
C LYS A 537 16.47 3.38 -19.71
N LYS A 538 15.60 2.38 -19.68
CA LYS A 538 14.31 2.37 -18.94
C LYS A 538 14.26 1.29 -17.87
N LYS A 539 15.36 0.54 -17.69
CA LYS A 539 15.45 -0.56 -16.72
C LYS A 539 15.54 0.00 -15.30
N TRP A 540 14.90 -0.70 -14.38
CA TRP A 540 14.90 -0.31 -12.97
C TRP A 540 16.26 -0.59 -12.33
N ILE A 541 16.55 0.08 -11.21
CA ILE A 541 17.87 -0.02 -10.56
C ILE A 541 18.15 -1.45 -10.07
N ASN A 542 17.14 -2.22 -9.68
CA ASN A 542 17.32 -3.62 -9.29
C ASN A 542 17.91 -4.49 -10.42
N GLU A 543 17.54 -4.27 -11.67
CA GLU A 543 18.12 -4.94 -12.83
C GLU A 543 19.58 -4.50 -13.06
N LEU A 544 19.86 -3.21 -12.86
CA LEU A 544 21.23 -2.66 -12.93
C LEU A 544 22.16 -3.22 -11.85
N ILE A 545 21.67 -3.38 -10.62
CA ILE A 545 22.45 -3.97 -9.52
C ILE A 545 22.86 -5.42 -9.86
N LYS A 546 22.02 -6.17 -10.60
CA LYS A 546 22.35 -7.55 -11.02
C LYS A 546 23.53 -7.58 -12.02
N GLU A 547 23.71 -6.54 -12.82
CA GLU A 547 24.84 -6.41 -13.74
C GLU A 547 26.12 -5.90 -13.06
N ALA A 548 25.99 -5.24 -11.91
CA ALA A 548 27.11 -4.79 -11.08
C ALA A 548 27.60 -5.93 -10.17
N ASP A 549 28.42 -6.82 -10.74
CA ASP A 549 29.07 -7.89 -9.99
C ASP A 549 29.86 -7.35 -8.78
N HIS A 550 29.71 -8.04 -7.65
CA HIS A 550 30.27 -7.65 -6.36
C HIS A 550 31.81 -7.61 -6.30
N VAL A 551 32.51 -8.32 -7.20
CA VAL A 551 33.98 -8.32 -7.26
C VAL A 551 34.49 -7.28 -8.25
N LEU A 552 33.87 -7.20 -9.42
CA LEU A 552 34.32 -6.28 -10.47
C LEU A 552 33.92 -4.82 -10.21
N PHE A 553 32.78 -4.64 -9.54
CA PHE A 553 32.11 -3.35 -9.33
C PHE A 553 31.66 -3.13 -7.86
N PRO A 554 32.52 -3.34 -6.85
CA PRO A 554 32.11 -3.25 -5.44
C PRO A 554 31.60 -1.85 -5.04
N ASN A 555 32.22 -0.77 -5.52
CA ASN A 555 31.80 0.59 -5.19
C ASN A 555 30.53 0.99 -5.93
N VAL A 556 30.46 0.71 -7.24
CA VAL A 556 29.28 1.00 -8.08
C VAL A 556 28.09 0.21 -7.56
N ARG A 557 28.27 -1.08 -7.24
CA ARG A 557 27.22 -1.90 -6.63
C ARG A 557 26.73 -1.29 -5.32
N PHE A 558 27.63 -0.88 -4.43
CA PHE A 558 27.28 -0.21 -3.18
C PHE A 558 26.45 1.06 -3.42
N LEU A 559 26.88 1.92 -4.34
CA LEU A 559 26.20 3.18 -4.66
C LEU A 559 24.83 2.95 -5.32
N LEU A 560 24.69 1.93 -6.17
CA LEU A 560 23.42 1.53 -6.75
C LEU A 560 22.47 0.97 -5.69
N ILE A 561 22.96 0.14 -4.76
CA ILE A 561 22.17 -0.35 -3.61
C ILE A 561 21.75 0.81 -2.70
N PHE A 562 22.65 1.76 -2.45
CA PHE A 562 22.35 2.97 -1.69
C PHE A 562 21.17 3.71 -2.34
N LEU A 563 21.26 4.01 -3.64
CA LEU A 563 20.21 4.71 -4.40
C LEU A 563 18.88 3.93 -4.40
N ALA A 564 18.93 2.61 -4.61
CA ALA A 564 17.76 1.73 -4.61
C ALA A 564 17.02 1.67 -3.27
N THR A 565 17.76 1.83 -2.18
CA THR A 565 17.27 1.73 -0.80
C THR A 565 16.62 3.02 -0.32
N LEU A 566 16.82 4.15 -1.02
CA LEU A 566 16.15 5.40 -0.69
C LEU A 566 14.63 5.31 -0.99
N PRO A 567 13.75 5.77 -0.08
CA PRO A 567 12.30 5.61 -0.20
C PRO A 567 11.64 6.73 -1.01
N VAL A 568 10.96 6.40 -2.10
CA VAL A 568 10.29 7.38 -2.99
C VAL A 568 8.93 7.84 -2.44
N SER A 569 8.20 6.94 -1.77
CA SER A 569 6.86 7.21 -1.24
C SER A 569 6.63 6.49 0.09
N THR A 570 5.59 6.91 0.82
CA THR A 570 5.11 6.22 2.02
C THR A 570 4.02 5.20 1.71
N ALA A 571 3.85 4.81 0.44
CA ALA A 571 2.73 3.98 -0.01
C ALA A 571 2.65 2.62 0.72
N SER A 572 3.77 2.06 1.15
CA SER A 572 3.79 0.84 1.98
C SER A 572 3.12 1.04 3.34
N ALA A 573 3.34 2.18 4.00
CA ALA A 573 2.64 2.52 5.24
C ALA A 573 1.15 2.80 4.96
N GLU A 574 0.82 3.53 3.91
CA GLU A 574 -0.58 3.78 3.53
C GLU A 574 -1.35 2.49 3.20
N ARG A 575 -0.71 1.52 2.53
CA ARG A 575 -1.29 0.19 2.24
C ARG A 575 -1.58 -0.58 3.52
N SER A 576 -0.73 -0.45 4.53
CA SER A 576 -0.92 -1.12 5.82
C SER A 576 -2.20 -0.61 6.51
N PHE A 577 -2.58 0.67 6.36
CA PHE A 577 -3.79 1.25 6.96
C PHE A 577 -5.09 0.60 6.46
N SER A 578 -5.14 0.26 5.17
CA SER A 578 -6.27 -0.48 4.60
C SER A 578 -6.40 -1.88 5.23
N LYS A 579 -5.26 -2.52 5.51
CA LYS A 579 -5.21 -3.81 6.19
C LYS A 579 -5.57 -3.67 7.67
N LEU A 580 -5.10 -2.62 8.35
CA LEU A 580 -5.49 -2.27 9.72
C LEU A 580 -7.00 -2.14 9.85
N SER A 581 -7.64 -1.37 8.94
CA SER A 581 -9.09 -1.19 8.92
C SER A 581 -9.85 -2.52 8.72
N SER A 582 -9.27 -3.45 7.98
CA SER A 582 -9.83 -4.79 7.78
C SER A 582 -9.65 -5.70 9.01
N ILE A 583 -8.56 -5.55 9.75
CA ILE A 583 -8.24 -6.36 10.94
C ILE A 583 -8.99 -5.83 12.17
N LYS A 584 -9.00 -4.51 12.37
CA LYS A 584 -9.61 -3.82 13.51
C LYS A 584 -10.96 -3.23 13.11
N THR A 585 -11.92 -4.12 12.87
CA THR A 585 -13.31 -3.75 12.59
C THR A 585 -14.04 -3.33 13.86
N TYR A 586 -15.27 -2.80 13.72
CA TYR A 586 -16.14 -2.43 14.85
C TYR A 586 -16.26 -3.56 15.90
N HIS A 587 -16.38 -4.81 15.45
CA HIS A 587 -16.48 -5.99 16.34
C HIS A 587 -15.13 -6.48 16.89
N ARG A 588 -14.00 -5.90 16.47
CA ARG A 588 -12.62 -6.30 16.84
C ARG A 588 -11.81 -5.12 17.39
N SER A 589 -12.47 -4.03 17.76
CA SER A 589 -11.88 -2.77 18.23
C SER A 589 -11.07 -2.92 19.53
N THR A 590 -11.46 -3.83 20.43
CA THR A 590 -10.81 -4.03 21.73
C THR A 590 -9.53 -4.88 21.70
N MET A 591 -8.93 -5.06 20.52
CA MET A 591 -7.73 -5.88 20.34
C MET A 591 -6.47 -5.16 20.85
N LYS A 592 -5.63 -5.89 21.60
CA LYS A 592 -4.32 -5.40 22.05
C LYS A 592 -3.25 -5.49 20.96
N GLN A 593 -2.21 -4.67 21.08
CA GLN A 593 -1.16 -4.50 20.07
C GLN A 593 -0.45 -5.81 19.67
N ASN A 594 -0.12 -6.70 20.61
CA ASN A 594 0.54 -7.98 20.27
C ASN A 594 -0.31 -8.85 19.34
N ARG A 595 -1.62 -8.93 19.60
CA ARG A 595 -2.54 -9.68 18.74
C ARG A 595 -2.72 -8.98 17.39
N LEU A 596 -2.80 -7.65 17.40
CA LEU A 596 -2.90 -6.85 16.18
C LEU A 596 -1.70 -7.09 15.27
N ASN A 597 -0.48 -6.95 15.79
CA ASN A 597 0.75 -7.14 15.02
C ASN A 597 0.92 -8.58 14.52
N GLY A 598 0.58 -9.60 15.32
CA GLY A 598 0.65 -10.99 14.83
C GLY A 598 -0.34 -11.29 13.70
N LEU A 599 -1.55 -10.73 13.77
CA LEU A 599 -2.52 -10.86 12.66
C LEU A 599 -2.14 -10.00 11.46
N ALA A 600 -1.62 -8.80 11.68
CA ALA A 600 -1.17 -7.89 10.62
C ALA A 600 0.00 -8.49 9.84
N MET A 601 1.02 -9.01 10.52
CA MET A 601 2.16 -9.67 9.87
C MET A 601 1.70 -10.80 8.95
N ALA A 602 0.84 -11.70 9.43
CA ALA A 602 0.35 -12.82 8.62
C ALA A 602 -0.59 -12.39 7.47
N TYR A 603 -1.33 -11.30 7.64
CA TYR A 603 -2.29 -10.82 6.63
C TYR A 603 -1.64 -9.95 5.55
N ILE A 604 -0.63 -9.14 5.93
CA ILE A 604 0.13 -8.27 5.03
C ILE A 604 1.13 -9.13 4.23
N HIS A 605 1.95 -9.93 4.90
CA HIS A 605 3.02 -10.73 4.29
C HIS A 605 2.51 -12.09 3.82
N LYS A 606 1.71 -12.07 2.76
CA LYS A 606 1.17 -13.30 2.15
C LYS A 606 2.21 -14.07 1.34
N ASP A 607 3.34 -13.48 1.02
CA ASP A 607 4.48 -14.07 0.34
C ASP A 607 5.40 -14.87 1.28
N ILE A 608 5.45 -14.50 2.57
CA ILE A 608 6.25 -15.21 3.57
C ILE A 608 5.58 -16.54 3.95
N ASN A 609 6.33 -17.64 3.88
CA ASN A 609 5.83 -18.94 4.33
C ASN A 609 5.81 -18.99 5.86
N ILE A 610 4.75 -19.56 6.45
CA ILE A 610 4.65 -19.73 7.92
C ILE A 610 4.72 -21.23 8.19
N ASP A 611 5.87 -21.69 8.65
CA ASP A 611 6.08 -23.10 8.98
C ASP A 611 5.43 -23.46 10.33
N ALA A 612 4.36 -24.26 10.29
CA ALA A 612 3.63 -24.67 11.48
C ALA A 612 4.49 -25.47 12.48
N ASP A 613 5.48 -26.23 12.00
CA ASP A 613 6.38 -26.99 12.86
C ASP A 613 7.36 -26.08 13.61
N GLU A 614 7.83 -25.00 12.97
CA GLU A 614 8.63 -23.98 13.65
C GLU A 614 7.80 -23.18 14.65
N ILE A 615 6.56 -22.81 14.30
CA ILE A 615 5.63 -22.17 15.26
C ILE A 615 5.41 -23.07 16.49
N LEU A 616 5.25 -24.38 16.28
CA LEU A 616 5.12 -25.36 17.36
C LEU A 616 6.35 -25.37 18.27
N LYS A 617 7.56 -25.38 17.70
CA LYS A 617 8.81 -25.34 18.46
C LYS A 617 8.90 -24.07 19.31
N ILE A 618 8.68 -22.90 18.70
CA ILE A 618 8.70 -21.61 19.41
C ILE A 618 7.66 -21.59 20.54
N TYR A 619 6.46 -22.09 20.27
CA TYR A 619 5.38 -22.12 21.24
C TYR A 619 5.70 -23.04 22.44
N CYS A 620 6.26 -24.22 22.19
CA CYS A 620 6.63 -25.17 23.25
C CYS A 620 7.83 -24.71 24.09
N GLN A 621 8.80 -24.03 23.48
CA GLN A 621 9.96 -23.47 24.19
C GLN A 621 9.58 -22.26 25.06
N LYS A 622 8.65 -21.42 24.57
CA LYS A 622 8.33 -20.15 25.22
C LYS A 622 7.33 -20.29 26.37
N TYR A 623 6.39 -21.24 26.29
CA TYR A 623 5.28 -21.32 27.22
C TYR A 623 5.21 -22.69 27.92
N ASN A 624 5.02 -22.73 29.23
CA ASN A 624 4.91 -23.97 30.01
C ASN A 624 3.73 -24.84 29.55
N ARG A 625 3.98 -26.07 29.11
CA ARG A 625 2.94 -26.96 28.56
C ARG A 625 2.60 -28.10 29.53
N ARG A 626 1.34 -28.56 29.47
CA ARG A 626 0.84 -29.67 30.30
C ARG A 626 1.03 -31.04 29.64
N LEU A 627 1.17 -31.07 28.32
CA LEU A 627 1.51 -32.27 27.56
C LEU A 627 3.02 -32.33 27.31
N ASP A 628 3.56 -33.55 27.18
CA ASP A 628 4.97 -33.78 26.83
C ASP A 628 5.15 -33.67 25.31
N PHE A 629 6.06 -32.78 24.88
CA PHE A 629 6.39 -32.55 23.47
C PHE A 629 7.84 -32.93 23.13
N GLY A 630 8.61 -33.44 24.11
CA GLY A 630 10.00 -33.85 23.92
C GLY A 630 10.92 -32.73 23.40
N MET A 631 10.71 -31.50 23.87
CA MET A 631 11.47 -30.30 23.50
C MET A 631 12.08 -29.62 24.72
#